data_AF-A0A956CJJ1-F1
#
_entry.id   AF-A0A956CJJ1-F1
#
_cell.length_a   1.000
_cell.length_b   1.000
_cell.length_c   1.000
_cell.angle_alpha   90.00
_cell.angle_beta   90.00
_cell.angle_gamma   90.00
#
_symmetry.space_group_name_H-M   'P 1'
#
loop_
_entity.id
_entity.type
_entity.pdbx_description
1 polymer ?
#
loop_
_entity_poly.entity_id
_entity_poly.type
_entity_poly.pdbx_seq_one_letter_code
_entity_poly.pdbx_strand_id
1 'polypeptide(L)'
;WIDPLVWVRELQKYEKGKKLTDVCARMGIPLEQAHRASGDAEATGKVLLALAKDLPATYGELIRIQTQYAAKQESEFQAWKSRRT
;
A
#
# COMPACT_ATOMS: atom_id res chain seq x y z
N TRP A 1 12.30 6.83 0.02
CA TRP A 1 11.95 5.47 0.48
C TRP A 1 10.72 4.99 -0.29
N ILE A 2 10.50 3.68 -0.39
CA ILE A 2 9.33 3.10 -1.05
C ILE A 2 8.28 2.78 0.01
N ASP A 3 7.02 3.10 -0.26
CA ASP A 3 5.88 2.87 0.63
C ASP A 3 4.84 1.96 -0.05
N PRO A 4 4.78 0.67 0.32
CA PRO A 4 3.83 -0.27 -0.26
C PRO A 4 2.37 0.11 -0.03
N LEU A 5 2.04 0.80 1.07
CA LEU A 5 0.65 1.16 1.36
C LEU A 5 0.11 2.17 0.36
N VAL A 6 0.93 3.14 -0.05
CA VAL A 6 0.56 4.12 -1.07
C VAL A 6 0.16 3.43 -2.37
N TRP A 7 0.94 2.43 -2.80
CA TRP A 7 0.69 1.66 -4.01
C TRP A 7 -0.52 0.74 -3.89
N VAL A 8 -0.66 0.03 -2.77
CA VAL A 8 -1.84 -0.79 -2.49
C VAL A 8 -3.11 0.05 -2.55
N ARG A 9 -3.11 1.25 -1.94
CA ARG A 9 -4.27 2.14 -1.92
C ARG A 9 -4.67 2.62 -3.31
N GLU A 10 -3.72 2.84 -4.21
CA GLU A 10 -4.03 3.26 -5.57
C GLU A 10 -4.40 2.08 -6.47
N LEU A 11 -3.54 1.05 -6.56
CA LEU A 11 -3.71 -0.09 -7.48
C LEU A 11 -4.92 -0.95 -7.11
N GLN A 12 -5.23 -1.04 -5.81
CA GLN A 12 -6.38 -1.79 -5.33
C GLN A 12 -7.48 -0.85 -4.83
N LYS A 13 -7.60 0.39 -5.30
CA LYS A 13 -8.50 1.42 -4.71
C LYS A 13 -9.94 0.96 -4.49
N TYR A 14 -10.49 0.15 -5.40
CA TYR A 14 -11.86 -0.36 -5.33
C TYR A 14 -12.04 -1.57 -4.40
N GLU A 15 -10.96 -2.18 -3.94
CA GLU A 15 -11.01 -3.33 -3.04
C GLU A 15 -11.39 -2.93 -1.61
N LYS A 16 -12.20 -3.76 -0.95
CA LYS A 16 -12.52 -3.57 0.46
C LYS A 16 -11.31 -3.91 1.33
N GLY A 17 -11.02 -3.05 2.30
CA GLY A 17 -9.94 -3.25 3.27
C GLY A 17 -8.56 -2.93 2.70
N LYS A 18 -7.82 -2.09 3.44
CA LYS A 18 -6.43 -1.69 3.13
C LYS A 18 -5.45 -2.10 4.21
N LYS A 19 -5.89 -2.87 5.22
CA LYS A 19 -5.00 -3.41 6.24
C LYS A 19 -4.14 -4.50 5.61
N LEU A 20 -2.93 -4.70 6.15
CA LEU A 20 -2.02 -5.74 5.66
C LEU A 20 -2.69 -7.11 5.61
N THR A 21 -3.49 -7.47 6.62
CA THR A 21 -4.28 -8.72 6.66
C THR A 21 -5.22 -8.87 5.47
N ASP A 22 -5.96 -7.82 5.12
CA ASP A 22 -6.94 -7.85 4.01
C ASP A 22 -6.22 -7.99 2.66
N VAL A 23 -5.10 -7.28 2.52
CA VAL A 23 -4.28 -7.28 1.30
C VAL A 23 -3.61 -8.62 1.11
N CYS A 24 -2.99 -9.17 2.15
CA CYS A 24 -2.36 -10.49 2.12
C CYS A 24 -3.38 -11.58 1.79
N ALA A 25 -4.56 -11.58 2.42
CA ALA A 25 -5.62 -12.54 2.13
C ALA A 25 -6.06 -12.50 0.66
N ARG A 26 -6.26 -11.30 0.09
CA ARG A 26 -6.64 -11.12 -1.32
C ARG A 26 -5.55 -11.56 -2.30
N MET A 27 -4.28 -11.35 -1.94
CA MET A 27 -3.14 -11.69 -2.80
C MET A 27 -2.62 -13.12 -2.58
N GLY A 28 -3.26 -13.90 -1.70
CA GLY A 28 -2.82 -15.26 -1.36
C GLY A 28 -1.46 -15.29 -0.67
N ILE A 29 -1.06 -14.21 0.01
CA ILE A 29 0.22 -14.10 0.72
C ILE A 29 0.01 -14.59 2.16
N PRO A 30 0.73 -15.62 2.62
CA PRO A 30 0.65 -16.07 4.00
C PRO A 30 1.15 -14.97 4.95
N LEU A 31 0.32 -14.64 5.94
CA LEU A 31 0.69 -13.78 7.06
C LEU A 31 0.98 -14.68 8.27
N GLU A 32 2.09 -15.40 8.20
CA GLU A 32 2.56 -16.26 9.29
C GLU A 32 3.01 -15.39 10.47
N GLN A 33 2.56 -15.73 11.67
CA GLN A 33 2.96 -15.06 12.91
C GLN A 33 2.63 -13.56 12.92
N ALA A 34 1.40 -13.22 12.49
CA ALA A 34 0.83 -11.89 12.66
C ALA A 34 1.13 -11.36 14.07
N HIS A 35 1.50 -10.07 14.18
CA HIS A 35 1.94 -9.37 15.40
C HIS A 35 3.44 -9.46 15.75
N ARG A 36 4.29 -10.10 14.93
CA ARG A 36 5.74 -9.88 14.96
C ARG A 36 6.16 -8.91 13.86
N ALA A 37 6.93 -7.89 14.22
CA ALA A 37 7.46 -6.89 13.27
C ALA A 37 8.19 -7.53 12.07
N SER A 38 8.88 -8.66 12.28
CA SER A 38 9.53 -9.42 11.22
C SER A 38 8.54 -10.05 10.23
N GLY A 39 7.43 -10.62 10.73
CA GLY A 39 6.40 -11.23 9.89
C GLY A 39 5.66 -10.18 9.07
N ASP A 40 5.34 -9.04 9.68
CA ASP A 40 4.70 -7.91 8.99
C ASP A 40 5.61 -7.31 7.92
N ALA A 41 6.92 -7.17 8.21
CA ALA A 41 7.90 -6.68 7.24
C ALA A 41 8.06 -7.65 6.04
N GLU A 42 8.13 -8.96 6.31
CA GLU A 42 8.23 -9.97 5.25
C GLU A 42 6.97 -9.98 4.37
N ALA A 43 5.78 -9.99 4.98
CA ALA A 43 4.52 -9.93 4.25
C ALA A 43 4.38 -8.65 3.41
N THR A 44 4.81 -7.51 3.97
CA THR A 44 4.83 -6.22 3.26
C THR A 44 5.78 -6.26 2.07
N GLY A 45 6.96 -6.86 2.22
CA GLY A 45 7.90 -7.10 1.12
C GLY A 45 7.30 -7.97 0.02
N LYS A 46 6.64 -9.07 0.38
CA LYS A 46 5.94 -9.96 -0.57
C LYS A 46 4.82 -9.23 -1.31
N VAL A 47 4.04 -8.39 -0.61
CA VAL A 47 3.02 -7.54 -1.24
C VAL A 47 3.66 -6.61 -2.27
N LEU A 48 4.74 -5.91 -1.91
CA LEU A 48 5.43 -5.01 -2.84
C LEU A 48 5.95 -5.77 -4.07
N LEU A 49 6.57 -6.94 -3.89
CA LEU A 49 7.05 -7.79 -4.97
C LEU A 49 5.92 -8.25 -5.90
N ALA A 50 4.77 -8.62 -5.35
CA ALA A 50 3.61 -9.05 -6.14
C ALA A 50 2.97 -7.89 -6.93
N LEU A 51 3.15 -6.65 -6.48
CA LEU A 51 2.75 -5.45 -7.22
C LEU A 51 3.78 -5.00 -8.25
N ALA A 52 5.03 -5.51 -8.20
CA ALA A 52 6.15 -4.96 -8.96
C ALA A 52 5.92 -4.88 -10.48
N LYS A 53 5.13 -5.80 -11.05
CA LYS A 53 4.75 -5.78 -12.48
C LYS A 53 3.92 -4.57 -12.89
N ASP A 54 3.23 -3.95 -11.93
CA ASP A 54 2.35 -2.78 -12.12
C ASP A 54 3.04 -1.48 -11.67
N LEU A 55 4.33 -1.56 -11.26
CA LEU A 55 5.12 -0.42 -10.82
C LEU A 55 6.03 0.10 -11.94
N PRO A 56 6.39 1.41 -11.91
CA PRO A 56 7.43 1.95 -12.78
C PRO A 56 8.76 1.19 -12.65
N ALA A 57 9.40 0.94 -13.78
CA ALA A 57 10.66 0.19 -13.84
C ALA A 57 11.86 0.97 -13.27
N THR A 58 11.84 2.31 -13.35
CA THR A 58 12.91 3.15 -12.84
C THR A 58 12.59 3.66 -11.44
N TYR A 59 13.61 3.67 -10.57
CA TYR A 59 13.46 4.18 -9.21
C TYR A 59 13.03 5.64 -9.17
N GLY A 60 13.53 6.48 -10.09
CA GLY A 60 13.17 7.89 -10.16
C GLY A 60 11.67 8.10 -10.43
N GLU A 61 11.10 7.36 -11.38
CA GLU A 61 9.68 7.44 -11.69
C GLU A 61 8.81 6.82 -10.59
N LEU A 62 9.25 5.70 -10.01
CA LEU A 62 8.60 5.07 -8.88
C LEU A 62 8.40 6.07 -7.74
N ILE A 63 9.47 6.75 -7.32
CA ILE A 63 9.39 7.74 -6.23
C ILE A 63 8.53 8.94 -6.65
N ARG A 64 8.69 9.46 -7.86
CA ARG A 64 7.89 10.59 -8.36
C ARG A 64 6.39 10.32 -8.30
N ILE A 65 5.97 9.15 -8.79
CA ILE A 65 4.55 8.76 -8.82
C ILE A 65 4.04 8.46 -7.41
N GLN A 66 4.83 7.78 -6.57
CA GLN A 66 4.48 7.53 -5.18
C GLN A 66 4.22 8.84 -4.42
N THR A 67 5.05 9.88 -4.63
CA THR A 67 4.84 11.19 -4.01
C THR A 67 3.52 11.83 -4.45
N GLN A 68 3.15 11.72 -5.73
CA GLN A 68 1.88 12.24 -6.24
C GLN A 68 0.68 11.52 -5.62
N TYR A 69 0.73 10.19 -5.52
CA TYR A 69 -0.32 9.41 -4.87
C TYR A 69 -0.43 9.71 -3.38
N ALA A 70 0.70 9.80 -2.67
CA ALA A 70 0.70 10.14 -1.24
C ALA A 70 0.05 11.50 -0.98
N ALA A 71 0.38 12.53 -1.77
CA ALA A 71 -0.21 13.85 -1.65
C ALA A 71 -1.73 13.85 -1.89
N LYS A 72 -2.18 13.13 -2.93
CA LYS A 72 -3.61 12.97 -3.22
C LYS A 72 -4.35 12.28 -2.08
N GLN A 73 -3.82 11.14 -1.61
CA GLN A 73 -4.42 10.35 -0.53
C GLN A 73 -4.51 11.15 0.78
N GLU A 74 -3.50 11.97 1.08
CA GLU A 74 -3.52 12.87 2.23
C GLU A 74 -4.63 13.93 2.07
N SER A 75 -4.74 14.58 0.91
CA SER A 75 -5.80 15.57 0.67
C SER A 75 -7.21 14.97 0.82
N GLU A 76 -7.40 13.74 0.32
CA GLU A 76 -8.68 13.01 0.41
C GLU A 76 -9.00 12.67 1.87
N PHE A 77 -8.00 12.25 2.63
CA PHE A 77 -8.13 11.96 4.05
C PHE A 77 -8.48 13.21 4.87
N GLN A 78 -7.84 14.35 4.58
CA GLN A 78 -8.12 15.62 5.24
C GLN A 78 -9.53 16.13 4.93
N ALA A 79 -9.95 16.08 3.65
CA ALA A 79 -11.30 16.46 3.25
C ALA A 79 -12.38 15.54 3.88
N TRP A 80 -12.08 14.26 4.03
CA TRP A 80 -12.98 13.34 4.74
C TRP A 80 -13.08 13.65 6.24
N LYS A 81 -11.95 13.97 6.90
CA LYS A 81 -11.94 14.37 8.31
C LYS A 81 -12.76 15.64 8.54
N SER A 82 -12.57 16.67 7.70
CA SER A 82 -13.26 17.95 7.85
C SER A 82 -14.78 17.86 7.66
N ARG A 83 -15.27 16.88 6.91
CA ARG A 83 -16.72 16.63 6.73
C ARG A 83 -17.38 15.92 7.92
N ARG A 84 -16.58 15.37 8.84
CA ARG A 84 -17.03 14.61 10.01
C ARG A 84 -16.88 15.38 11.33
N THR A 85 -16.32 16.58 11.26
CA THR A 85 -16.13 17.50 12.39
C THR A 85 -17.18 18.59 12.28
#